data_AF-A0A8J2VBX9-F1
#
_entry.id   AF-A0A8J2VBX9-F1
#
_cell.length_a   1.000
_cell.length_b   1.000
_cell.length_c   1.000
_cell.angle_alpha   90.00
_cell.angle_beta   90.00
_cell.angle_gamma   90.00
#
_symmetry.space_group_name_H-M   'P 1'
#
loop_
_entity.id
_entity.type
_entity.pdbx_description
1 polymer ?
#
loop_
_entity_poly.entity_id
_entity_poly.type
_entity_poly.pdbx_seq_one_letter_code
_entity_poly.pdbx_strand_id
1 'polypeptide(L)'
;MGTLTLVNHEKEVTLYHLYKHKATVKTNETVNPDDLDSVYEVAYKAAVQSGFHPCGYDLLNPQVKTIDKNVHEVIWISAVHCD
;
A
#
# COMPACT_ATOMS: atom_id res chain seq x y z
N MET A 1 7.31 -10.19 -8.48
CA MET A 1 5.85 -10.31 -8.69
C MET A 1 5.40 -9.70 -10.02
N GLY A 2 4.30 -10.24 -10.60
CA GLY A 2 3.64 -9.72 -11.80
C GLY A 2 3.01 -8.34 -11.67
N THR A 3 2.30 -7.91 -12.71
CA THR A 3 1.62 -6.61 -12.82
C THR A 3 0.63 -6.39 -11.67
N LEU A 4 0.65 -5.19 -11.08
CA LEU A 4 -0.31 -4.71 -10.09
C LEU A 4 -1.07 -3.52 -10.70
N THR A 5 -2.39 -3.46 -10.49
CA THR A 5 -3.24 -2.34 -10.91
C THR A 5 -3.95 -1.76 -9.71
N LEU A 6 -3.73 -0.48 -9.43
CA LEU A 6 -4.50 0.29 -8.45
C LEU A 6 -5.93 0.48 -8.96
N VAL A 7 -6.91 0.06 -8.16
CA VAL A 7 -8.35 0.19 -8.45
C VAL A 7 -8.94 1.41 -7.76
N ASN A 8 -8.59 1.60 -6.49
CA ASN A 8 -9.04 2.74 -5.68
C ASN A 8 -7.96 3.12 -4.66
N HIS A 9 -7.91 4.39 -4.27
CA HIS A 9 -7.05 4.88 -3.20
C HIS A 9 -7.75 5.96 -2.39
N GLU A 10 -7.71 5.79 -1.08
CA GLU A 10 -8.18 6.75 -0.10
C GLU A 10 -7.04 7.05 0.89
N LYS A 11 -7.03 8.28 1.39
CA LYS A 11 -6.13 8.70 2.47
C LYS A 11 -6.88 9.48 3.53
N GLU A 12 -6.51 9.24 4.78
CA GLU A 12 -7.05 9.90 5.96
C GLU A 12 -5.88 10.49 6.78
N VAL A 13 -6.07 11.71 7.29
CA VAL A 13 -5.09 12.33 8.20
C VAL A 13 -5.27 11.74 9.59
N THR A 14 -4.22 11.18 10.18
CA THR A 14 -4.30 10.54 11.51
C THR A 14 -3.70 11.39 12.62
N LEU A 15 -2.48 11.90 12.43
CA LEU A 15 -1.74 12.81 13.32
C LEU A 15 -0.74 13.62 12.49
N TYR A 16 -0.18 14.71 13.03
CA TYR A 16 0.79 15.61 12.35
C TYR A 16 1.71 14.88 11.36
N HIS A 17 1.60 15.23 10.07
CA HIS A 17 2.36 14.67 8.94
C HIS A 17 2.21 13.16 8.68
N LEU A 18 1.34 12.47 9.42
CA LEU A 18 1.00 11.06 9.24
C LEU A 18 -0.34 10.89 8.53
N TYR A 19 -0.34 10.04 7.51
CA TYR A 19 -1.51 9.70 6.73
C TYR A 19 -1.72 8.20 6.75
N LYS A 20 -2.94 7.77 7.04
CA LYS A 20 -3.36 6.39 6.83
C LYS A 20 -3.89 6.25 5.42
N HIS A 21 -3.39 5.27 4.70
CA HIS A 21 -3.80 4.97 3.34
C HIS A 21 -4.55 3.66 3.30
N LYS A 22 -5.51 3.63 2.38
CA LYS A 22 -6.26 2.44 2.03
C LYS A 22 -6.31 2.35 0.51
N ALA A 23 -5.76 1.28 -0.05
CA ALA A 23 -5.84 1.00 -1.48
C ALA A 23 -6.54 -0.32 -1.74
N THR A 24 -7.30 -0.36 -2.83
CA THR A 24 -7.73 -1.62 -3.43
C THR A 24 -6.86 -1.85 -4.66
N VAL A 25 -6.17 -2.99 -4.71
CA VAL A 25 -5.31 -3.37 -5.82
C VAL A 25 -5.73 -4.70 -6.41
N LYS A 26 -5.51 -4.84 -7.72
CA LYS A 26 -5.65 -6.11 -8.43
C LYS A 26 -4.26 -6.60 -8.81
N THR A 27 -3.98 -7.87 -8.52
CA THR A 27 -2.71 -8.53 -8.83
C THR A 27 -2.93 -9.67 -9.84
N ASN A 28 -1.86 -10.27 -10.34
CA ASN A 28 -1.93 -11.49 -11.15
C ASN A 28 -1.90 -12.76 -10.29
N GLU A 29 -1.39 -12.65 -9.07
CA GLU A 29 -1.15 -13.75 -8.13
C GLU A 29 -1.73 -13.40 -6.76
N THR A 30 -2.18 -14.42 -6.02
CA THR A 30 -2.63 -14.24 -4.64
C THR A 30 -1.42 -13.86 -3.77
N VAL A 31 -1.55 -12.76 -3.05
CA VAL A 31 -0.57 -12.33 -2.04
C VAL A 31 -0.79 -13.11 -0.74
N ASN A 32 0.27 -13.66 -0.16
CA ASN A 32 0.23 -14.24 1.18
C ASN A 32 0.39 -13.13 2.24
N PRO A 33 -0.62 -12.88 3.10
CA PRO A 33 -0.53 -11.85 4.15
C PRO A 33 0.54 -12.12 5.21
N ASP A 34 0.96 -13.38 5.39
CA ASP A 34 1.97 -13.75 6.38
C ASP A 34 3.41 -13.59 5.86
N ASP A 35 3.58 -13.35 4.55
CA ASP A 35 4.86 -13.08 3.92
C ASP A 35 5.11 -11.56 3.89
N LEU A 36 5.90 -11.09 4.85
CA LEU A 36 6.18 -9.66 5.05
C LEU A 36 6.83 -9.01 3.83
N ASP A 37 7.66 -9.73 3.07
CA ASP A 37 8.30 -9.19 1.87
C ASP A 37 7.27 -8.97 0.76
N SER A 38 6.37 -9.93 0.57
CA SER A 38 5.24 -9.80 -0.37
C SER A 38 4.28 -8.68 0.02
N VAL A 39 3.97 -8.55 1.32
CA VAL A 39 3.14 -7.46 1.86
C VAL A 39 3.79 -6.10 1.56
N TYR A 40 5.09 -5.98 1.80
CA TYR A 40 5.83 -4.75 1.56
C TYR A 40 5.90 -4.41 0.05
N GLU A 41 6.20 -5.38 -0.82
CA GLU A 41 6.28 -5.17 -2.27
C GLU A 41 4.93 -4.66 -2.84
N VAL A 42 3.82 -5.24 -2.38
CA VAL A 42 2.47 -4.85 -2.81
C VAL A 42 2.10 -3.45 -2.31
N ALA A 43 2.36 -3.15 -1.03
CA ALA A 43 2.12 -1.83 -0.46
C ALA A 43 2.96 -0.74 -1.13
N TYR A 44 4.23 -1.03 -1.40
CA TYR A 44 5.11 -0.12 -2.12
C TYR A 44 4.60 0.20 -3.52
N LYS A 45 4.24 -0.83 -4.32
CA LYS A 45 3.69 -0.62 -5.66
C LYS A 45 2.35 0.13 -5.64
N ALA A 46 1.49 -0.18 -4.67
CA ALA A 46 0.25 0.55 -4.46
C ALA A 46 0.51 2.03 -4.17
N ALA A 47 1.45 2.34 -3.26
CA ALA A 47 1.83 3.70 -2.91
C ALA A 47 2.37 4.49 -4.12
N VAL A 48 3.26 3.88 -4.92
CA VAL A 48 3.80 4.49 -6.14
C VAL A 48 2.70 4.80 -7.16
N GLN A 49 1.77 3.86 -7.40
CA GLN A 49 0.63 4.10 -8.29
C GLN A 49 -0.37 5.13 -7.75
N SER A 50 -0.44 5.28 -6.43
CA SER A 50 -1.21 6.34 -5.75
C SER A 50 -0.51 7.71 -5.76
N GLY A 51 0.67 7.84 -6.39
CA GLY A 51 1.41 9.11 -6.51
C GLY A 51 2.35 9.42 -5.34
N PHE A 52 2.65 8.46 -4.47
CA PHE A 52 3.58 8.62 -3.36
C PHE A 52 4.96 8.10 -3.77
N HIS A 53 5.94 9.01 -3.86
CA HIS A 53 7.30 8.60 -4.19
C HIS A 53 8.03 8.13 -2.93
N PRO A 54 8.66 6.94 -2.95
CA PRO A 54 9.39 6.37 -1.82
C PRO A 54 10.63 7.16 -1.36
N CYS A 55 10.96 8.28 -2.02
CA CYS A 55 12.05 9.15 -1.59
C CYS A 55 11.59 10.30 -0.67
N GLY A 56 10.28 10.46 -0.46
CA GLY A 56 9.72 11.49 0.45
C GLY A 56 8.75 10.94 1.50
N TYR A 57 8.55 9.62 1.54
CA TYR A 57 7.57 8.97 2.42
C TYR A 57 8.06 7.61 2.91
N ASP A 58 8.06 7.41 4.22
CA ASP A 58 8.27 6.09 4.81
C ASP A 58 6.96 5.29 4.79
N LEU A 59 7.01 4.04 4.31
CA LEU A 59 5.91 3.08 4.42
C LEU A 59 6.00 2.37 5.78
N LEU A 60 5.11 2.75 6.69
CA LEU A 60 5.04 2.19 8.03
C LEU A 60 3.89 1.19 8.14
N ASN A 61 4.20 0.03 8.75
CA ASN A 61 3.25 -1.03 9.06
C ASN A 61 2.30 -1.39 7.90
N PRO A 62 2.83 -1.76 6.72
CA PRO A 62 2.00 -2.21 5.62
C PRO A 62 1.23 -3.48 5.99
N GLN A 63 -0.02 -3.56 5.57
CA GLN A 63 -0.92 -4.69 5.79
C GLN A 63 -1.64 -5.00 4.49
N VAL A 64 -1.81 -6.29 4.20
CA VAL A 64 -2.58 -6.76 3.05
C VAL A 64 -3.67 -7.71 3.53
N LYS A 65 -4.88 -7.50 3.02
CA LYS A 65 -6.01 -8.40 3.22
C LYS A 65 -6.58 -8.80 1.86
N THR A 66 -6.66 -10.10 1.60
CA THR A 66 -7.33 -10.61 0.40
C THR A 66 -8.84 -10.48 0.57
N ILE A 67 -9.49 -9.75 -0.34
CA ILE A 67 -10.95 -9.54 -0.32
C ILE A 67 -11.67 -10.36 -1.40
N ASP A 68 -10.97 -10.68 -2.50
CA ASP A 68 -11.42 -11.61 -3.54
C ASP A 68 -10.17 -12.23 -4.21
N LYS A 69 -10.34 -13.21 -5.11
CA LYS A 69 -9.24 -13.81 -5.86
C LYS A 69 -8.46 -12.72 -6.61
N ASN A 70 -7.20 -12.54 -6.23
CA ASN A 70 -6.28 -11.53 -6.76
C ASN A 70 -6.75 -10.07 -6.57
N VAL A 71 -7.68 -9.82 -5.65
CA VAL A 71 -8.07 -8.47 -5.24
C VAL A 71 -7.73 -8.31 -3.77
N HIS A 72 -6.93 -7.29 -3.49
CA HIS A 72 -6.35 -7.08 -2.17
C HIS A 72 -6.66 -5.66 -1.69
N GLU A 73 -7.06 -5.57 -0.42
CA GLU A 73 -7.09 -4.33 0.32
C GLU A 73 -5.73 -4.16 1.00
N VAL A 74 -5.10 -3.02 0.76
CA VAL A 74 -3.76 -2.70 1.27
C VAL A 74 -3.87 -1.47 2.15
N ILE A 75 -3.32 -1.56 3.35
CA ILE A 75 -3.30 -0.46 4.31
C ILE A 75 -1.85 -0.16 4.63
N TRP A 76 -1.48 1.11 4.65
CA TRP A 76 -0.18 1.55 5.14
C TRP A 76 -0.29 2.93 5.79
N ILE A 77 0.67 3.24 6.65
CA ILE A 77 0.86 4.60 7.16
C ILE A 77 2.01 5.23 6.37
N SER A 78 1.85 6.48 5.96
CA SER A 78 2.96 7.29 5.46
C SER A 78 3.25 8.46 6.40
N ALA A 79 4.51 8.80 6.53
CA ALA A 79 4.96 10.06 7.12
C ALA A 79 5.48 10.96 6.00
N VAL A 80 4.98 12.21 5.91
CA VAL A 80 5.63 13.24 5.10
C VAL A 80 6.96 13.55 5.77
N HIS A 81 8.07 13.32 5.08
CA HIS A 81 9.33 13.95 5.47
C HIS A 81 9.15 15.47 5.31
N CYS A 82 9.12 16.21 6.42
CA CYS A 82 9.44 17.62 6.38
C CYS A 82 10.96 17.72 6.25
N ASP A 83 11.43 18.06 5.05
CA ASP A 83 12.77 18.64 4.88
C ASP A 83 12.88 19.97 5.67
#